data_AF-A0AA86RL66-F1
#
_entry.id   AF-A0AA86RL66-F1
#
_cell.length_a   1.000
_cell.length_b   1.000
_cell.length_c   1.000
_cell.angle_alpha   90.00
_cell.angle_beta   90.00
_cell.angle_gamma   90.00
#
_symmetry.space_group_name_H-M   'P 1'
#
loop_
_entity.id
_entity.type
_entity.pdbx_description
1 polymer ?
#
loop_
_entity_poly.entity_id
_entity_poly.type
_entity_poly.pdbx_seq_one_letter_code
_entity_poly.pdbx_strand_id
1 'polypeptide(L)'
;MYQIKYQLWDSHDAEDYEDRLRPLAYPETDVFFLCYAIDSRTSFENISFENITAKWIIEIKHHMPTTPIILVGTKEDLRHQPNVVSVQEAEQVAKQIGAYAHILCSSLNSYNINLLLSTALDISYQK
;
A
#
# COMPACT_ATOMS: atom_id res chain seq x y z
N MET A 1 3.50 -30.49 3.92
CA MET A 1 3.16 -29.17 4.46
C MET A 1 4.09 -28.19 3.79
N TYR A 2 3.58 -27.33 2.90
CA TYR A 2 4.42 -26.33 2.23
C TYR A 2 4.65 -25.16 3.18
N GLN A 3 5.89 -24.69 3.26
CA GLN A 3 6.26 -23.52 4.06
C GLN A 3 6.41 -22.34 3.11
N ILE A 4 5.58 -21.32 3.29
CA ILE A 4 5.66 -20.07 2.52
C ILE A 4 6.60 -19.12 3.26
N LYS A 5 7.57 -18.56 2.55
CA LYS A 5 8.48 -17.53 3.08
C LYS A 5 8.12 -16.20 2.43
N TYR A 6 7.85 -15.20 3.25
CA TYR A 6 7.67 -13.83 2.81
C TYR A 6 8.96 -13.06 3.02
N GLN A 7 9.32 -12.22 2.05
CA GLN A 7 10.34 -11.20 2.23
C GLN A 7 9.64 -9.85 2.17
N LEU A 8 9.67 -9.14 3.31
CA LEU A 8 9.04 -7.83 3.44
C LEU A 8 10.11 -6.76 3.47
N TRP A 9 9.90 -5.70 2.70
CA TRP A 9 10.74 -4.51 2.67
C TRP A 9 9.88 -3.33 3.12
N ASP A 10 10.30 -2.64 4.19
CA ASP A 10 9.63 -1.44 4.70
C ASP A 10 10.41 -0.20 4.27
N SER A 11 9.70 0.84 3.88
CA SER A 11 10.29 2.12 3.46
C SER A 11 9.40 3.25 3.94
N HIS A 12 9.99 4.24 4.62
CA HIS A 12 9.27 5.41 5.10
C HIS A 12 9.47 6.62 4.18
N ASP A 13 8.65 7.65 4.36
CA ASP A 13 8.93 8.98 3.80
C ASP A 13 10.23 9.50 4.45
N ALA A 14 11.29 9.54 3.67
CA ALA A 14 12.59 10.04 4.09
C ALA A 14 13.15 11.01 3.06
N GLU A 15 14.09 11.84 3.51
CA GLU A 15 14.76 12.90 2.75
C GLU A 15 15.37 12.39 1.43
N ASP A 16 15.68 13.32 0.51
CA ASP A 16 16.16 13.11 -0.88
C ASP A 16 17.21 11.99 -1.10
N TYR A 17 17.95 11.61 -0.06
CA TYR A 17 18.95 10.53 -0.11
C TYR A 17 18.31 9.13 -0.13
N GLU A 18 17.27 8.89 0.63
CA GLU A 18 16.59 7.58 0.69
C GLU A 18 15.73 7.32 -0.55
N ASP A 19 15.21 8.38 -1.19
CA ASP A 19 14.45 8.27 -2.44
C ASP A 19 15.26 7.65 -3.59
N ARG A 20 16.59 7.81 -3.58
CA ARG A 20 17.45 7.21 -4.60
C ARG A 20 17.78 5.75 -4.33
N LEU A 21 17.72 5.34 -3.07
CA LEU A 21 18.10 4.00 -2.64
C LEU A 21 16.91 3.04 -2.64
N ARG A 22 15.71 3.52 -2.29
CA ARG A 22 14.50 2.71 -2.23
C ARG A 22 14.20 1.95 -3.52
N PRO A 23 14.31 2.55 -4.72
CA PRO A 23 14.02 1.83 -5.95
C PRO A 23 15.00 0.68 -6.25
N LEU A 24 16.17 0.63 -5.58
CA LEU A 24 17.11 -0.48 -5.72
C LEU A 24 16.58 -1.77 -5.07
N ALA A 25 15.61 -1.68 -4.15
CA ALA A 25 14.96 -2.83 -3.52
C ALA A 25 13.75 -3.36 -4.31
N TYR A 26 13.31 -2.65 -5.36
CA TYR A 26 12.13 -3.01 -6.15
C TYR A 26 12.29 -4.19 -7.11
N PRO A 27 13.46 -4.47 -7.70
CA PRO A 27 13.64 -5.64 -8.55
C PRO A 27 13.15 -6.92 -7.87
N GLU A 28 12.51 -7.80 -8.64
CA GLU A 28 11.93 -9.06 -8.16
C GLU A 28 10.75 -8.90 -7.18
N THR A 29 10.25 -7.69 -6.94
CA THR A 29 9.04 -7.49 -6.13
C THR A 29 7.80 -8.05 -6.84
N ASP A 30 7.04 -8.89 -6.12
CA ASP A 30 5.82 -9.50 -6.63
C ASP A 30 4.58 -8.64 -6.52
N VAL A 31 4.45 -7.96 -5.39
CA VAL A 31 3.31 -7.11 -5.05
C VAL A 31 3.83 -5.96 -4.20
N PHE A 32 3.37 -4.74 -4.48
CA PHE A 32 3.58 -3.60 -3.60
C PHE A 32 2.38 -3.41 -2.68
N PHE A 33 2.64 -3.14 -1.40
CA PHE A 33 1.64 -2.59 -0.49
C PHE A 33 1.86 -1.10 -0.38
N LEU A 34 0.85 -0.33 -0.79
CA LEU A 34 0.87 1.11 -0.62
C LEU A 34 -0.05 1.47 0.54
N CYS A 35 0.54 1.94 1.63
CA CYS A 35 -0.16 2.08 2.91
C CYS A 35 -0.50 3.54 3.21
N TYR A 36 -1.72 3.78 3.71
CA TYR A 36 -2.08 5.00 4.44
C TYR A 36 -2.63 4.64 5.81
N ALA A 37 -2.62 5.58 6.74
CA ALA A 37 -3.32 5.43 8.01
C ALA A 37 -4.69 6.11 7.93
N ILE A 38 -5.75 5.42 8.33
CA ILE A 38 -7.11 5.95 8.19
C ILE A 38 -7.32 7.22 9.04
N ASP A 39 -6.52 7.43 10.08
CA ASP A 39 -6.52 8.59 10.97
C ASP A 39 -5.61 9.73 10.47
N SER A 40 -4.90 9.55 9.35
CA SER A 40 -3.95 10.53 8.82
C SER A 40 -4.31 10.91 7.38
N ARG A 41 -5.02 12.03 7.26
CA ARG A 41 -5.38 12.64 5.96
C ARG A 41 -4.16 12.88 5.08
N THR A 42 -3.07 13.38 5.65
CA THR A 42 -1.80 13.63 4.95
C THR A 42 -1.22 12.36 4.33
N SER A 43 -1.25 11.24 5.05
CA SER A 43 -0.75 9.96 4.49
C SER A 43 -1.57 9.47 3.30
N PHE A 44 -2.88 9.71 3.34
CA PHE A 44 -3.80 9.34 2.26
C PHE A 44 -3.65 10.25 1.04
N GLU A 45 -3.48 11.55 1.27
CA GLU A 45 -3.29 12.54 0.22
C GLU A 45 -1.98 12.34 -0.57
N ASN A 46 -0.94 11.75 0.04
CA ASN A 46 0.31 11.40 -0.64
C ASN A 46 0.18 10.22 -1.64
N ILE A 47 -0.97 9.55 -1.68
CA ILE A 47 -1.21 8.39 -2.54
C ILE A 47 -2.10 8.75 -3.76
N SER A 48 -2.85 9.85 -3.67
CA SER A 48 -3.77 10.27 -4.74
C SER A 48 -3.04 10.96 -5.89
N PHE A 49 -3.37 10.57 -7.13
CA PHE A 49 -2.87 11.20 -8.36
C PHE A 49 -3.22 12.68 -8.51
N GLU A 50 -4.28 13.14 -7.83
CA GLU A 50 -4.69 14.55 -7.86
C GLU A 50 -3.76 15.44 -7.02
N ASN A 51 -2.88 14.83 -6.22
CA ASN A 51 -1.91 15.56 -5.42
C ASN A 51 -0.55 15.61 -6.11
N ILE A 52 0.09 16.78 -6.06
CA ILE A 52 1.47 16.98 -6.53
C ILE A 52 2.47 16.09 -5.77
N THR A 53 2.08 15.57 -4.61
CA THR A 53 2.84 14.64 -3.77
C THR A 53 2.53 13.16 -4.01
N ALA A 54 1.91 12.78 -5.16
CA ALA A 54 1.69 11.38 -5.61
C ALA A 54 2.99 10.60 -5.91
N LYS A 55 4.04 10.89 -5.15
CA LYS A 55 5.42 10.43 -5.27
C LYS A 55 5.49 8.92 -5.36
N TRP A 56 4.77 8.22 -4.49
CA TRP A 56 4.82 6.76 -4.37
C TRP A 56 4.34 6.04 -5.63
N ILE A 57 3.18 6.45 -6.15
CA ILE A 57 2.63 5.82 -7.36
C ILE A 57 3.47 6.15 -8.59
N ILE A 58 3.93 7.40 -8.71
CA ILE A 58 4.80 7.81 -9.82
C ILE A 58 6.12 7.02 -9.79
N GLU A 59 6.75 6.90 -8.61
CA GLU A 59 8.00 6.17 -8.41
C GLU A 59 7.84 4.68 -8.72
N ILE A 60 6.84 4.01 -8.12
CA ILE A 60 6.58 2.59 -8.35
C ILE A 60 6.29 2.34 -9.84
N LYS A 61 5.44 3.16 -10.48
CA LYS A 61 5.13 2.99 -11.91
C LYS A 61 6.30 3.32 -12.83
N HIS A 62 7.22 4.19 -12.42
CA HIS A 62 8.44 4.46 -13.17
C HIS A 62 9.40 3.26 -13.15
N HIS A 63 9.60 2.65 -11.99
CA HIS A 63 10.58 1.56 -11.81
C HIS A 63 10.00 0.16 -12.09
N MET A 64 8.73 -0.07 -11.75
CA MET A 64 8.03 -1.37 -11.81
C MET A 64 6.62 -1.23 -12.40
N PRO A 65 6.49 -0.86 -13.69
CA PRO A 65 5.21 -0.47 -14.31
C PRO A 65 4.13 -1.55 -14.26
N THR A 66 4.52 -2.83 -14.33
CA THR A 66 3.63 -3.99 -14.40
C THR A 66 3.38 -4.66 -13.05
N THR A 67 4.13 -4.29 -12.00
CA THR A 67 3.97 -4.94 -10.70
C THR A 67 2.66 -4.48 -10.05
N PRO A 68 1.81 -5.41 -9.59
CA PRO A 68 0.53 -5.09 -8.97
C PRO A 68 0.72 -4.37 -7.63
N ILE A 69 -0.23 -3.49 -7.31
CA ILE A 69 -0.26 -2.69 -6.09
C ILE A 69 -1.55 -3.03 -5.32
N ILE A 70 -1.45 -3.30 -4.02
CA ILE A 70 -2.58 -3.33 -3.10
C ILE A 70 -2.56 -2.04 -2.30
N LEU A 71 -3.66 -1.29 -2.31
CA LEU A 71 -3.84 -0.15 -1.42
C LEU A 71 -4.26 -0.66 -0.03
N VAL A 72 -3.56 -0.23 1.01
CA VAL A 72 -3.79 -0.71 2.38
C VAL A 72 -4.14 0.46 3.30
N GLY A 73 -5.35 0.45 3.85
CA GLY A 73 -5.74 1.37 4.91
C GLY A 73 -5.43 0.75 6.27
N THR A 74 -4.46 1.31 6.97
CA THR A 74 -3.99 0.84 8.27
C THR A 74 -4.71 1.53 9.42
N LYS A 75 -4.62 0.95 10.62
CA LYS A 75 -5.25 1.42 11.87
C LYS A 75 -6.79 1.42 11.84
N GLU A 76 -7.40 0.41 11.22
CA GLU A 76 -8.86 0.29 11.14
C GLU A 76 -9.56 0.29 12.52
N ASP A 77 -8.84 -0.04 13.60
CA ASP A 77 -9.33 0.10 14.98
C ASP A 77 -9.73 1.53 15.36
N LEU A 78 -9.22 2.54 14.65
CA LEU A 78 -9.56 3.96 14.85
C LEU A 78 -10.77 4.44 14.05
N ARG A 79 -11.50 3.56 13.34
CA ARG A 79 -12.63 3.92 12.46
C ARG A 79 -13.71 4.79 13.11
N HIS A 80 -13.87 4.68 14.42
CA HIS A 80 -14.85 5.45 15.19
C HIS A 80 -14.38 6.86 15.58
N GLN A 81 -13.11 7.19 15.33
CA GLN A 81 -12.57 8.53 15.59
C GLN A 81 -13.10 9.53 14.55
N PRO A 82 -13.22 10.82 14.92
CA PRO A 82 -13.55 11.86 13.96
C PRO A 82 -12.44 12.01 12.91
N ASN A 83 -12.80 12.55 11.74
CA ASN A 83 -11.86 12.92 10.66
C ASN A 83 -11.05 11.76 10.07
N VAL A 84 -11.55 10.53 10.13
CA VAL A 84 -10.95 9.40 9.41
C VAL A 84 -11.28 9.44 7.92
N VAL A 85 -10.34 8.96 7.09
CA VAL A 85 -10.55 8.80 5.64
C VAL A 85 -11.69 7.83 5.39
N SER A 86 -12.68 8.24 4.60
CA SER A 86 -13.84 7.39 4.33
C SER A 86 -13.48 6.22 3.42
N VAL A 87 -14.19 5.10 3.58
CA VAL A 87 -13.98 3.91 2.72
C VAL A 87 -14.26 4.25 1.25
N GLN A 88 -15.31 5.03 0.99
CA GLN A 88 -15.70 5.44 -0.36
C GLN A 88 -14.61 6.28 -1.05
N GLU A 89 -14.03 7.23 -0.33
CA GLU A 89 -12.92 8.06 -0.83
C GLU A 89 -11.68 7.21 -1.11
N ALA A 90 -11.35 6.27 -0.22
CA ALA A 90 -10.22 5.38 -0.42
C ALA A 90 -10.41 4.40 -1.59
N GLU A 91 -11.62 3.87 -1.79
CA GLU A 91 -11.96 3.04 -2.95
C GLU A 91 -11.86 3.81 -4.27
N GLN A 92 -12.21 5.10 -4.28
CA GLN A 92 -12.04 5.95 -5.45
C GLN A 92 -10.56 6.11 -5.80
N VAL A 93 -9.71 6.42 -4.81
CA VAL A 93 -8.26 6.50 -5.00
C VAL A 93 -7.69 5.16 -5.46
N ALA A 94 -8.10 4.04 -4.87
CA ALA A 94 -7.68 2.69 -5.30
C ALA A 94 -7.95 2.45 -6.79
N LYS A 95 -9.13 2.86 -7.28
CA LYS A 95 -9.48 2.76 -8.70
C LYS A 95 -8.63 3.70 -9.55
N GLN A 96 -8.43 4.95 -9.12
CA GLN A 96 -7.62 5.94 -9.83
C GLN A 96 -6.17 5.47 -10.00
N ILE A 97 -5.57 4.87 -8.97
CA ILE A 97 -4.19 4.40 -9.00
C ILE A 97 -4.01 3.04 -9.72
N GLY A 98 -5.11 2.41 -10.12
CA GLY A 98 -5.09 1.07 -10.71
C GLY A 98 -4.63 0.00 -9.72
N ALA A 99 -4.99 0.15 -8.44
CA ALA A 99 -4.71 -0.87 -7.43
C ALA A 99 -5.51 -2.15 -7.74
N TYR A 100 -4.88 -3.29 -7.53
CA TYR A 100 -5.49 -4.60 -7.70
C TYR A 100 -6.58 -4.86 -6.65
N ALA A 101 -6.34 -4.41 -5.41
CA ALA A 101 -7.26 -4.49 -4.30
C ALA A 101 -7.07 -3.31 -3.33
N HIS A 102 -8.13 -3.01 -2.56
CA HIS A 102 -8.08 -2.12 -1.41
C HIS A 102 -8.47 -2.91 -0.16
N ILE A 103 -7.59 -2.95 0.84
CA ILE A 103 -7.80 -3.73 2.06
C ILE A 103 -7.59 -2.82 3.27
N LEU A 104 -8.59 -2.78 4.15
CA LEU A 104 -8.48 -2.13 5.46
C LEU A 104 -8.02 -3.16 6.49
N CYS A 105 -7.02 -2.81 7.29
CA CYS A 105 -6.46 -3.69 8.30
C CYS A 105 -6.12 -2.93 9.60
N SER A 106 -5.99 -3.70 10.68
CA SER A 106 -5.41 -3.19 11.92
C SER A 106 -4.44 -4.21 12.48
N SER A 107 -3.19 -3.77 12.66
CA SER A 107 -2.15 -4.57 13.29
C SER A 107 -2.43 -4.77 14.78
N LEU A 108 -3.13 -3.83 15.44
CA LEU A 108 -3.42 -3.87 16.87
C LEU A 108 -4.30 -5.07 17.24
N ASN A 109 -5.33 -5.34 16.45
CA ASN A 109 -6.27 -6.44 16.68
C ASN A 109 -6.11 -7.59 15.65
N SER A 110 -5.05 -7.54 14.83
CA SER A 110 -4.81 -8.48 13.72
C SER A 110 -5.94 -8.57 12.69
N TYR A 111 -6.79 -7.55 12.60
CA TYR A 111 -7.90 -7.49 11.66
C TYR A 111 -7.38 -7.43 10.22
N ASN A 112 -7.86 -8.33 9.36
CA ASN A 112 -7.55 -8.45 7.94
C ASN A 112 -6.06 -8.62 7.56
N ILE A 113 -5.16 -8.85 8.51
CA ILE A 113 -3.73 -9.10 8.19
C ILE A 113 -3.57 -10.38 7.37
N ASN A 114 -4.26 -11.46 7.75
CA ASN A 114 -4.22 -12.71 6.99
C ASN A 114 -4.84 -12.56 5.60
N LEU A 115 -5.92 -11.78 5.47
CA LEU A 115 -6.56 -11.49 4.18
C LEU A 115 -5.61 -10.70 3.27
N LEU A 116 -4.90 -9.71 3.81
CA LEU A 116 -3.91 -8.94 3.07
C LEU A 116 -2.80 -9.85 2.53
N LEU A 117 -2.23 -10.72 3.38
CA LEU A 117 -1.16 -11.64 3.00
C LEU A 117 -1.63 -12.70 2.00
N SER A 118 -2.82 -13.29 2.20
CA SER A 118 -3.36 -14.27 1.26
C SER A 118 -3.64 -13.66 -0.11
N THR A 119 -4.20 -12.45 -0.13
CA THR A 119 -4.45 -11.72 -1.38
C THR A 119 -3.14 -11.45 -2.13
N ALA A 120 -2.07 -11.07 -1.42
CA ALA A 120 -0.77 -10.84 -2.03
C ALA A 120 -0.16 -12.13 -2.61
N LEU A 121 -0.30 -13.27 -1.92
CA LEU A 121 0.11 -14.56 -2.45
C LEU A 121 -0.66 -14.93 -3.71
N ASP A 122 -1.99 -14.80 -3.68
CA ASP A 122 -2.85 -15.14 -4.81
C ASP A 122 -2.48 -14.32 -6.05
N ILE A 123 -2.11 -13.06 -5.87
CA ILE A 123 -1.61 -12.19 -6.95
C ILE A 123 -0.23 -12.64 -7.44
N SER A 124 0.70 -12.95 -6.53
CA SER A 124 2.06 -13.40 -6.88
C SER A 124 2.03 -14.68 -7.74
N TYR A 125 1.13 -15.62 -7.43
CA TYR A 125 0.97 -16.87 -8.19
C TYR A 125 0.28 -16.71 -9.56
N GLN A 126 -0.30 -15.55 -9.87
CA GLN A 126 -0.94 -15.27 -11.16
C GLN A 126 0.01 -14.70 -12.21
N LYS A 127 1.30 -14.52 -11.88
CA LYS A 127 2.35 -14.10 -12.80
C LYS A 127 2.77 -15.19 -13.80
#